data_AF-U6KRM4-F1
#
_entry.id   AF-U6KRM4-F1
#
_cell.length_a   1.000
_cell.length_b   1.000
_cell.length_c   1.000
_cell.angle_alpha   90.00
_cell.angle_beta   90.00
_cell.angle_gamma   90.00
#
_symmetry.space_group_name_H-M   'P 1'
#
loop_
_entity.id
_entity.type
_entity.pdbx_description
1 polymer ?
#
loop_
_entity_poly.entity_id
_entity_poly.type
_entity_poly.pdbx_seq_one_letter_code
_entity_poly.pdbx_strand_id
1 'polypeptide(L)'
;MPYGLGSSSTSQNCAYKWVRRGASIKSDEKSGKFLVVCLLLLTIRAAHAAPVGKDLAVPSDPESLGRYEGDFIDSVMEWGRAWSRASETVKVAFVRHFTPSSSTNPAQFRDPVVLYNKHIQPMALVERPSNLRDKVAVRNYVLSLRLLQGVCGAAAERLKVLRTLEEIHRDTGLPVPLLDLESKIDLEPVEYWLAEEEKGQNLASYGDFLDMLGFRWREDQPNRVPQALVEMLANMYTVQGVLQMGVSDAHERFMPFFAALGVDGYAPDKSAMPFTLPYSGNLFQTSFFAATPPRSLYKNAYVHILRQTVRDLRFRYEGGWCTVNVWKEIIRQHEVNDQFARGELRWKRRAVEEKWNGRHPLALDDLEHIALFVK
;
A
#
# COMPACT_ATOMS: atom_id res chain seq x y z
N MET A 1 40.46 -57.79 12.65
CA MET A 1 41.34 -57.37 13.76
C MET A 1 42.01 -56.05 13.37
N PRO A 2 42.18 -55.09 14.31
CA PRO A 2 41.82 -53.68 14.09
C PRO A 2 42.97 -52.67 14.32
N TYR A 3 42.59 -51.38 14.30
CA TYR A 3 43.23 -50.14 14.84
C TYR A 3 44.08 -49.33 13.85
N GLY A 4 43.99 -48.00 13.73
CA GLY A 4 43.24 -46.93 14.41
C GLY A 4 43.38 -45.62 13.59
N LEU A 5 42.37 -44.74 13.54
CA LEU A 5 42.17 -43.51 14.33
C LEU A 5 42.78 -42.22 13.75
N GLY A 6 41.92 -41.18 13.63
CA GLY A 6 42.27 -39.75 13.47
C GLY A 6 41.62 -39.08 12.25
N SER A 7 40.35 -38.63 12.32
CA SER A 7 39.90 -37.22 12.51
C SER A 7 40.26 -36.26 11.35
N SER A 8 39.43 -35.38 10.78
CA SER A 8 38.09 -34.86 11.07
C SER A 8 37.75 -33.82 9.98
N SER A 9 36.53 -33.81 9.41
CA SER A 9 35.75 -32.58 9.14
C SER A 9 34.40 -32.93 8.49
N THR A 10 33.35 -32.91 9.30
CA THR A 10 31.95 -33.03 8.89
C THR A 10 31.31 -31.66 9.00
N SER A 11 30.68 -31.16 7.94
CA SER A 11 29.72 -30.04 8.03
C SER A 11 28.83 -30.01 6.78
N GLN A 12 27.97 -31.01 6.69
CA GLN A 12 26.70 -30.96 5.96
C GLN A 12 25.63 -31.40 6.97
N ASN A 13 24.48 -30.70 6.98
CA ASN A 13 23.29 -30.90 7.82
C ASN A 13 23.26 -30.18 9.17
N CYS A 14 22.41 -29.13 9.22
CA CYS A 14 21.57 -28.67 10.34
C CYS A 14 20.93 -27.35 9.83
N ALA A 15 19.62 -27.22 9.59
CA ALA A 15 18.60 -27.22 10.62
C ALA A 15 17.19 -27.39 10.02
N TYR A 16 16.62 -28.59 10.23
CA TYR A 16 15.17 -28.82 10.25
C TYR A 16 14.83 -29.44 11.61
N LYS A 17 13.67 -29.05 12.17
CA LYS A 17 13.02 -29.48 13.44
C LYS A 17 13.32 -28.64 14.68
N TRP A 18 12.30 -27.89 15.12
CA TRP A 18 11.67 -27.91 16.46
C TRP A 18 10.22 -27.40 16.30
N VAL A 19 9.25 -28.30 16.06
CA VAL A 19 8.26 -28.85 17.01
C VAL A 19 7.12 -27.90 17.41
N ARG A 20 5.95 -28.24 16.84
CA ARG A 20 4.58 -27.99 17.32
C ARG A 20 4.44 -28.03 18.85
N ARG A 21 3.77 -27.03 19.41
CA ARG A 21 2.72 -27.24 20.43
C ARG A 21 1.51 -26.41 20.05
N GLY A 22 0.38 -27.09 19.89
CA GLY A 22 -0.89 -26.46 19.58
C GLY A 22 -1.52 -25.85 20.83
N ALA A 23 -2.04 -24.64 20.67
CA ALA A 23 -3.18 -24.16 21.42
C ALA A 23 -4.33 -24.05 20.43
N SER A 24 -5.27 -25.00 20.52
CA SER A 24 -6.53 -24.97 19.78
C SER A 24 -7.41 -23.89 20.41
N ILE A 25 -7.37 -22.68 19.83
CA ILE A 25 -8.39 -21.66 20.10
C ILE A 25 -9.53 -21.94 19.12
N LYS A 26 -10.66 -22.43 19.63
CA LYS A 26 -11.91 -22.44 18.86
C LYS A 26 -12.26 -20.98 18.58
N SER A 27 -12.03 -20.52 17.35
CA SER A 27 -12.51 -19.20 16.91
C SER A 27 -14.00 -19.31 16.64
N ASP A 28 -14.77 -18.58 17.42
CA ASP A 28 -16.18 -18.36 17.15
C ASP A 28 -16.31 -17.56 15.84
N GLU A 29 -17.14 -18.02 14.92
CA GLU A 29 -17.20 -17.57 13.52
C GLU A 29 -17.59 -16.08 13.39
N LYS A 30 -18.16 -15.50 14.45
CA LYS A 30 -18.52 -14.08 14.56
C LYS A 30 -17.39 -13.16 15.03
N SER A 31 -16.29 -13.68 15.59
CA SER A 31 -15.16 -12.86 16.06
C SER A 31 -14.09 -12.58 15.00
N GLY A 32 -14.15 -13.26 13.85
CA GLY A 32 -13.21 -13.05 12.73
C GLY A 32 -13.37 -11.69 12.04
N LYS A 33 -14.61 -11.21 11.88
CA LYS A 33 -14.93 -9.94 11.19
C LYS A 33 -14.48 -8.70 11.97
N PHE A 34 -14.52 -8.78 13.31
CA PHE A 34 -14.09 -7.71 14.21
C PHE A 34 -12.55 -7.54 14.26
N LEU A 35 -11.82 -8.63 14.03
CA LEU A 35 -10.36 -8.67 14.14
C LEU A 35 -9.67 -7.98 12.95
N VAL A 36 -10.26 -8.02 11.75
CA VAL A 36 -9.71 -7.35 10.55
C VAL A 36 -9.82 -5.83 10.66
N VAL A 37 -10.96 -5.31 11.13
CA VAL A 37 -11.17 -3.87 11.34
C VAL A 37 -10.33 -3.35 12.52
N CYS A 38 -10.21 -4.10 13.62
CA CYS A 38 -9.34 -3.71 14.73
C CYS A 38 -7.84 -3.84 14.40
N LEU A 39 -7.40 -4.80 13.58
CA LEU A 39 -6.00 -4.90 13.12
C LEU A 39 -5.62 -3.76 12.18
N LEU A 40 -6.55 -3.28 11.34
CA LEU A 40 -6.35 -2.08 10.51
C LEU A 40 -6.25 -0.79 11.33
N LEU A 41 -6.86 -0.73 12.52
CA LEU A 41 -6.77 0.43 13.41
C LEU A 41 -5.61 0.36 14.42
N LEU A 42 -5.13 -0.84 14.77
CA LEU A 42 -4.07 -1.04 15.77
C LEU A 42 -2.63 -0.99 15.23
N THR A 43 -2.42 -0.92 13.92
CA THR A 43 -1.09 -0.61 13.35
C THR A 43 -0.72 0.88 13.48
N ILE A 44 -1.62 1.73 13.96
CA ILE A 44 -1.34 3.13 14.31
C ILE A 44 -0.71 3.21 15.71
N ARG A 45 0.51 2.69 15.87
CA ARG A 45 1.48 3.14 16.90
C ARG A 45 2.83 2.42 16.74
N ALA A 46 3.67 3.00 15.90
CA ALA A 46 5.06 3.39 16.23
C ALA A 46 5.76 3.88 14.97
N ALA A 47 5.14 4.83 14.25
CA ALA A 47 5.90 5.69 13.36
C ALA A 47 6.84 6.50 14.25
N HIS A 48 8.06 6.01 14.42
CA HIS A 48 9.13 6.80 15.00
C HIS A 48 9.21 8.07 14.16
N ALA A 49 8.87 9.19 14.77
CA ALA A 49 9.15 10.50 14.21
C ALA A 49 10.67 10.58 14.03
N ALA A 50 11.14 10.30 12.82
CA ALA A 50 12.52 10.56 12.44
C ALA A 50 12.76 12.07 12.59
N PRO A 51 13.90 12.48 13.14
CA PRO A 51 14.17 13.89 13.40
C PRO A 51 14.11 14.70 12.10
N VAL A 52 13.39 15.82 12.22
CA VAL A 52 13.09 16.81 11.19
C VAL A 52 14.34 17.59 10.80
N GLY A 53 14.49 17.89 9.51
CA GLY A 53 15.26 19.03 9.01
C GLY A 53 16.76 18.99 9.25
N LYS A 54 17.48 18.11 8.56
CA LYS A 54 18.87 18.34 8.13
C LYS A 54 19.04 17.72 6.75
N ASP A 55 19.74 18.40 5.84
CA ASP A 55 20.36 17.77 4.66
C ASP A 55 20.90 16.40 5.02
N LEU A 56 20.90 15.43 4.08
CA LEU A 56 21.50 14.11 4.30
C LEU A 56 22.79 14.27 5.09
N ALA A 57 22.78 13.85 6.34
CA ALA A 57 24.00 13.76 7.13
C ALA A 57 24.80 12.63 6.49
N VAL A 58 25.58 12.97 5.46
CA VAL A 58 26.32 12.02 4.64
C VAL A 58 27.18 11.21 5.61
N PRO A 59 26.96 9.89 5.72
CA PRO A 59 27.64 9.06 6.70
C PRO A 59 29.15 9.33 6.70
N SER A 60 29.68 9.60 7.89
CA SER A 60 31.12 9.85 8.10
C SER A 60 31.87 8.59 8.49
N ASP A 61 31.16 7.51 8.80
CA ASP A 61 31.71 6.25 9.28
C ASP A 61 31.09 5.03 8.56
N PRO A 62 31.81 3.89 8.50
CA PRO A 62 31.35 2.68 7.82
C PRO A 62 30.14 2.00 8.49
N GLU A 63 29.96 2.14 9.80
CA GLU A 63 28.86 1.48 10.52
C GLU A 63 27.52 2.10 10.14
N SER A 64 27.47 3.44 10.09
CA SER A 64 26.33 4.21 9.61
C SER A 64 25.95 3.82 8.18
N LEU A 65 26.91 3.58 7.28
CA LEU A 65 26.65 3.08 5.92
C LEU A 65 26.03 1.68 5.91
N GLY A 66 26.53 0.78 6.76
CA GLY A 66 26.02 -0.59 6.87
C GLY A 66 24.52 -0.65 7.22
N ARG A 67 23.99 0.34 7.95
CA ARG A 67 22.55 0.42 8.25
C ARG A 67 21.69 0.65 7.01
N TYR A 68 22.12 1.50 6.09
CA TYR A 68 21.39 1.74 4.83
C TYR A 68 21.37 0.48 3.95
N GLU A 69 22.46 -0.27 3.93
CA GLU A 69 22.56 -1.53 3.20
C GLU A 69 21.65 -2.60 3.82
N GLY A 70 21.66 -2.73 5.15
CA GLY A 70 20.75 -3.62 5.88
C GLY A 70 19.27 -3.29 5.61
N ASP A 71 18.89 -2.01 5.73
CA ASP A 71 17.53 -1.53 5.45
C ASP A 71 17.07 -1.86 4.01
N PHE A 72 17.98 -1.69 3.03
CA PHE A 72 17.74 -2.06 1.64
C PHE A 72 17.49 -3.56 1.48
N ILE A 73 18.37 -4.40 2.04
CA ILE A 73 18.22 -5.87 1.97
C ILE A 73 16.92 -6.32 2.64
N ASP A 74 16.59 -5.78 3.80
CA ASP A 74 15.35 -6.12 4.52
C ASP A 74 14.10 -5.80 3.68
N SER A 75 14.11 -4.66 3.00
CA SER A 75 13.00 -4.27 2.10
C SER A 75 12.93 -5.14 0.84
N VAL A 76 14.07 -5.53 0.26
CA VAL A 76 14.11 -6.51 -0.85
C VAL A 76 13.53 -7.85 -0.41
N MET A 77 13.89 -8.33 0.78
CA MET A 77 13.33 -9.57 1.31
C MET A 77 11.84 -9.46 1.67
N GLU A 78 11.39 -8.32 2.22
CA GLU A 78 9.98 -8.06 2.51
C GLU A 78 9.15 -8.16 1.23
N TRP A 79 9.57 -7.48 0.16
CA TRP A 79 8.98 -7.57 -1.16
C TRP A 79 8.98 -9.02 -1.66
N GLY A 80 10.13 -9.70 -1.74
CA GLY A 80 10.19 -11.08 -2.23
C GLY A 80 9.25 -12.03 -1.47
N ARG A 81 9.14 -11.89 -0.15
CA ARG A 81 8.17 -12.65 0.67
C ARG A 81 6.73 -12.29 0.33
N ALA A 82 6.39 -11.01 0.21
CA ALA A 82 5.05 -10.57 -0.19
C ALA A 82 4.65 -11.12 -1.56
N TRP A 83 5.56 -11.09 -2.55
CA TRP A 83 5.33 -11.69 -3.88
C TRP A 83 5.05 -13.18 -3.80
N SER A 84 5.92 -13.92 -3.11
CA SER A 84 5.87 -15.39 -3.08
C SER A 84 4.59 -15.91 -2.45
N ARG A 85 4.02 -15.16 -1.50
CA ARG A 85 2.79 -15.50 -0.77
C ARG A 85 1.52 -14.94 -1.41
N ALA A 86 1.63 -14.04 -2.39
CA ALA A 86 0.47 -13.48 -3.07
C ALA A 86 -0.24 -14.56 -3.90
N SER A 87 -1.58 -14.51 -3.88
CA SER A 87 -2.42 -15.31 -4.78
C SER A 87 -2.18 -14.94 -6.24
N GLU A 88 -2.61 -15.79 -7.16
CA GLU A 88 -2.51 -15.48 -8.59
C GLU A 88 -3.32 -14.23 -8.95
N THR A 89 -4.52 -14.08 -8.40
CA THR A 89 -5.35 -12.88 -8.58
C THR A 89 -4.62 -11.61 -8.16
N VAL A 90 -4.00 -11.62 -6.98
CA VAL A 90 -3.23 -10.48 -6.47
C VAL A 90 -2.01 -10.20 -7.36
N LYS A 91 -1.31 -11.23 -7.84
CA LYS A 91 -0.16 -11.06 -8.75
C LYS A 91 -0.59 -10.45 -10.08
N VAL A 92 -1.66 -10.95 -10.70
CA VAL A 92 -2.20 -10.43 -11.96
C VAL A 92 -2.62 -8.96 -11.79
N ALA A 93 -3.34 -8.65 -10.72
CA ALA A 93 -3.73 -7.29 -10.37
C ALA A 93 -2.51 -6.38 -10.18
N PHE A 94 -1.48 -6.87 -9.47
CA PHE A 94 -0.25 -6.12 -9.25
C PHE A 94 0.45 -5.80 -10.57
N VAL A 95 0.61 -6.79 -11.45
CA VAL A 95 1.22 -6.56 -12.77
C VAL A 95 0.42 -5.52 -13.55
N ARG A 96 -0.90 -5.65 -13.59
CA ARG A 96 -1.77 -4.75 -14.36
C ARG A 96 -1.75 -3.29 -13.89
N HIS A 97 -1.65 -3.08 -12.58
CA HIS A 97 -1.88 -1.77 -11.97
C HIS A 97 -0.61 -1.11 -11.43
N PHE A 98 0.39 -1.88 -11.02
CA PHE A 98 1.58 -1.39 -10.34
C PHE A 98 2.88 -1.69 -11.10
N THR A 99 2.80 -2.17 -12.34
CA THR A 99 3.95 -2.15 -13.26
C THR A 99 3.83 -1.00 -14.28
N PRO A 100 4.96 -0.37 -14.65
CA PRO A 100 4.97 0.71 -15.62
C PRO A 100 4.28 0.34 -16.94
N SER A 101 3.32 1.16 -17.32
CA SER A 101 2.56 1.05 -18.57
C SER A 101 2.21 2.44 -19.11
N SER A 102 2.00 2.56 -20.42
CA SER A 102 1.45 3.79 -21.02
C SER A 102 -0.07 3.70 -21.15
N SER A 103 -0.74 4.83 -21.37
CA SER A 103 -2.18 4.84 -21.69
C SER A 103 -2.44 4.26 -23.09
N THR A 104 -1.47 4.38 -23.99
CA THR A 104 -1.50 3.81 -25.35
C THR A 104 -1.23 2.29 -25.39
N ASN A 105 -0.54 1.75 -24.40
CA ASN A 105 -0.28 0.31 -24.26
C ASN A 105 -0.39 -0.12 -22.78
N PRO A 106 -1.61 -0.14 -22.22
CA PRO A 106 -1.84 -0.46 -20.82
C PRO A 106 -1.66 -1.94 -20.48
N ALA A 107 -1.47 -2.80 -21.50
CA ALA A 107 -1.45 -4.27 -21.39
C ALA A 107 -0.05 -4.89 -21.57
N GLN A 108 1.03 -4.10 -21.51
CA GLN A 108 2.37 -4.68 -21.55
C GLN A 108 2.69 -5.38 -20.22
N PHE A 109 2.28 -6.64 -20.10
CA PHE A 109 2.63 -7.50 -18.97
C PHE A 109 4.15 -7.70 -18.94
N ARG A 110 4.78 -7.15 -17.92
CA ARG A 110 6.18 -7.42 -17.59
C ARG A 110 6.23 -8.21 -16.30
N ASP A 111 7.12 -9.19 -16.23
CA ASP A 111 7.40 -9.88 -14.98
C ASP A 111 7.98 -8.86 -13.98
N PRO A 112 7.27 -8.54 -12.87
CA PRO A 112 7.72 -7.56 -11.89
C PRO A 112 8.99 -8.04 -11.17
N VAL A 113 9.23 -9.36 -11.06
CA VAL A 113 10.47 -9.86 -10.46
C VAL A 113 11.66 -9.51 -11.34
N VAL A 114 11.57 -9.73 -12.66
CA VAL A 114 12.61 -9.36 -13.62
C VAL A 114 12.83 -7.84 -13.61
N LEU A 115 11.74 -7.07 -13.62
CA LEU A 115 11.76 -5.61 -13.61
C LEU A 115 12.49 -5.04 -12.39
N TYR A 116 12.23 -5.59 -11.20
CA TYR A 116 12.87 -5.11 -9.97
C TYR A 116 14.31 -5.61 -9.86
N ASN A 117 14.57 -6.86 -10.25
CA ASN A 117 15.92 -7.43 -10.23
C ASN A 117 16.90 -6.70 -11.15
N LYS A 118 16.41 -6.06 -12.22
CA LYS A 118 17.20 -5.16 -13.07
C LYS A 118 17.92 -4.06 -12.28
N HIS A 119 17.35 -3.61 -11.16
CA HIS A 119 17.94 -2.56 -10.32
C HIS A 119 18.48 -3.10 -8.99
N ILE A 120 17.83 -4.10 -8.40
CA ILE A 120 18.25 -4.71 -7.12
C ILE A 120 19.60 -5.41 -7.25
N GLN A 121 19.77 -6.27 -8.25
CA GLN A 121 21.00 -7.07 -8.37
C GLN A 121 22.23 -6.21 -8.64
N PRO A 122 22.20 -5.25 -9.60
CA PRO A 122 23.35 -4.39 -9.81
C PRO A 122 23.66 -3.52 -8.59
N MET A 123 22.65 -2.98 -7.90
CA MET A 123 22.88 -2.20 -6.68
C MET A 123 23.56 -3.03 -5.58
N ALA A 124 23.18 -4.30 -5.41
CA ALA A 124 23.81 -5.20 -4.43
C ALA A 124 25.28 -5.53 -4.76
N LEU A 125 25.70 -5.32 -6.01
CA LEU A 125 27.08 -5.52 -6.47
C LEU A 125 27.90 -4.23 -6.50
N VAL A 126 27.28 -3.06 -6.27
CA VAL A 126 28.01 -1.78 -6.20
C VAL A 126 28.98 -1.82 -5.03
N GLU A 127 30.24 -1.54 -5.32
CA GLU A 127 31.25 -1.42 -4.27
C GLU A 127 30.91 -0.25 -3.33
N ARG A 128 31.00 -0.53 -2.03
CA ARG A 128 30.85 0.51 -1.01
C ARG A 128 31.91 1.60 -1.25
N PRO A 129 31.54 2.89 -1.21
CA PRO A 129 32.50 3.98 -1.33
C PRO A 129 33.63 3.87 -0.31
N SER A 130 34.86 3.63 -0.78
CA SER A 130 36.04 3.45 0.07
C SER A 130 36.54 4.77 0.66
N ASN A 131 36.38 5.87 -0.08
CA ASN A 131 36.72 7.21 0.37
C ASN A 131 35.48 7.96 0.88
N LEU A 132 35.24 7.92 2.19
CA LEU A 132 34.12 8.64 2.82
C LEU A 132 34.23 10.19 2.78
N ARG A 133 35.36 10.71 2.29
CA ARG A 133 35.54 12.15 1.99
C ARG A 133 34.92 12.53 0.65
N ASP A 134 34.71 11.58 -0.27
CA ASP A 134 33.95 11.81 -1.48
C ASP A 134 32.45 11.87 -1.14
N LYS A 135 32.01 13.05 -0.72
CA LYS A 135 30.63 13.28 -0.30
C LYS A 135 29.63 13.07 -1.43
N VAL A 136 30.02 13.23 -2.69
CA VAL A 136 29.13 13.02 -3.83
C VAL A 136 28.91 11.53 -4.06
N ALA A 137 29.98 10.72 -4.09
CA ALA A 137 29.87 9.28 -4.23
C ALA A 137 29.07 8.65 -3.08
N VAL A 138 29.35 9.05 -1.84
CA VAL A 138 28.62 8.57 -0.67
C VAL A 138 27.15 8.97 -0.72
N ARG A 139 26.85 10.23 -1.08
CA ARG A 139 25.46 10.71 -1.24
C ARG A 139 24.70 9.89 -2.29
N ASN A 140 25.27 9.70 -3.48
CA ASN A 140 24.63 8.98 -4.57
C ASN A 140 24.37 7.51 -4.19
N TYR A 141 25.33 6.87 -3.50
CA TYR A 141 25.19 5.51 -2.98
C TYR A 141 24.02 5.40 -1.99
N VAL A 142 24.00 6.27 -0.97
CA VAL A 142 22.96 6.27 0.07
C VAL A 142 21.57 6.58 -0.50
N LEU A 143 21.46 7.56 -1.40
CA LEU A 143 20.20 7.88 -2.06
C LEU A 143 19.68 6.72 -2.92
N SER A 144 20.57 6.01 -3.59
CA SER A 144 20.21 4.82 -4.38
C SER A 144 19.66 3.70 -3.51
N LEU A 145 20.30 3.43 -2.36
CA LEU A 145 19.80 2.45 -1.37
C LEU A 145 18.43 2.84 -0.83
N ARG A 146 18.26 4.11 -0.39
CA ARG A 146 16.98 4.60 0.15
C ARG A 146 15.86 4.61 -0.89
N LEU A 147 16.17 4.95 -2.13
CA LEU A 147 15.21 4.90 -3.22
C LEU A 147 14.72 3.46 -3.46
N LEU A 148 15.65 2.51 -3.60
CA LEU A 148 15.30 1.10 -3.86
C LEU A 148 14.62 0.45 -2.65
N GLN A 149 15.01 0.83 -1.43
CA GLN A 149 14.29 0.48 -0.20
C GLN A 149 12.83 0.94 -0.31
N GLY A 150 12.59 2.21 -0.65
CA GLY A 150 11.25 2.76 -0.83
C GLY A 150 10.45 2.05 -1.92
N VAL A 151 11.08 1.75 -3.07
CA VAL A 151 10.46 1.00 -4.17
C VAL A 151 10.03 -0.40 -3.74
N CYS A 152 10.90 -1.16 -3.07
CA CYS A 152 10.59 -2.51 -2.61
C CYS A 152 9.53 -2.48 -1.49
N GLY A 153 9.67 -1.58 -0.52
CA GLY A 153 8.70 -1.41 0.56
C GLY A 153 7.32 -1.02 0.03
N ALA A 154 7.24 -0.05 -0.88
CA ALA A 154 5.98 0.39 -1.47
C ALA A 154 5.32 -0.72 -2.28
N ALA A 155 6.10 -1.50 -3.06
CA ALA A 155 5.59 -2.68 -3.76
C ALA A 155 4.98 -3.71 -2.80
N ALA A 156 5.65 -3.98 -1.67
CA ALA A 156 5.13 -4.84 -0.63
C ALA A 156 3.80 -4.32 -0.05
N GLU A 157 3.67 -3.01 0.19
CA GLU A 157 2.41 -2.40 0.63
C GLU A 157 1.29 -2.54 -0.42
N ARG A 158 1.58 -2.34 -1.70
CA ARG A 158 0.57 -2.53 -2.76
C ARG A 158 0.03 -3.95 -2.80
N LEU A 159 0.87 -4.97 -2.55
CA LEU A 159 0.40 -6.35 -2.49
C LEU A 159 -0.43 -6.63 -1.24
N LYS A 160 -0.07 -6.04 -0.09
CA LYS A 160 -0.89 -6.14 1.12
C LYS A 160 -2.28 -5.58 0.87
N VAL A 161 -2.38 -4.41 0.23
CA VAL A 161 -3.65 -3.77 -0.15
C VAL A 161 -4.49 -4.68 -1.05
N LEU A 162 -3.90 -5.18 -2.14
CA LEU A 162 -4.60 -6.07 -3.07
C LEU A 162 -5.07 -7.36 -2.38
N ARG A 163 -4.26 -7.93 -1.49
CA ARG A 163 -4.67 -9.10 -0.70
C ARG A 163 -5.82 -8.76 0.25
N THR A 164 -5.80 -7.62 0.93
CA THR A 164 -6.90 -7.20 1.80
C THR A 164 -8.20 -7.00 1.00
N LEU A 165 -8.11 -6.46 -0.22
CA LEU A 165 -9.27 -6.35 -1.11
C LEU A 165 -9.80 -7.74 -1.52
N GLU A 166 -8.90 -8.70 -1.77
CA GLU A 166 -9.28 -10.08 -2.11
C GLU A 166 -10.00 -10.75 -0.95
N GLU A 167 -9.50 -10.54 0.28
CA GLU A 167 -10.14 -11.01 1.51
C GLU A 167 -11.53 -10.40 1.70
N ILE A 168 -11.68 -9.08 1.51
CA ILE A 168 -12.98 -8.40 1.60
C ILE A 168 -13.96 -8.96 0.56
N HIS A 169 -13.54 -9.11 -0.70
CA HIS A 169 -14.39 -9.66 -1.75
C HIS A 169 -14.81 -11.09 -1.44
N ARG A 170 -13.89 -11.96 -1.03
CA ARG A 170 -14.19 -13.34 -0.65
C ARG A 170 -15.18 -13.41 0.51
N ASP A 171 -15.02 -12.55 1.51
CA ASP A 171 -15.79 -12.63 2.75
C ASP A 171 -17.17 -11.94 2.64
N THR A 172 -17.35 -11.02 1.69
CA THR A 172 -18.56 -10.19 1.55
C THR A 172 -19.29 -10.35 0.21
N GLY A 173 -18.63 -10.89 -0.81
CA GLY A 173 -19.12 -10.93 -2.19
C GLY A 173 -19.14 -9.56 -2.88
N LEU A 174 -18.76 -8.48 -2.20
CA LEU A 174 -18.83 -7.14 -2.79
C LEU A 174 -17.78 -6.94 -3.88
N PRO A 175 -18.11 -6.19 -4.95
CA PRO A 175 -17.13 -5.84 -5.96
C PRO A 175 -16.02 -4.97 -5.33
N VAL A 176 -14.76 -5.30 -5.65
CA VAL A 176 -13.61 -4.52 -5.21
C VAL A 176 -12.80 -4.05 -6.42
N PRO A 177 -12.32 -2.80 -6.42
CA PRO A 177 -11.53 -2.31 -7.54
C PRO A 177 -10.16 -2.99 -7.59
N LEU A 178 -9.49 -2.90 -8.75
CA LEU A 178 -8.13 -3.39 -9.01
C LEU A 178 -7.92 -4.91 -9.09
N LEU A 179 -8.84 -5.75 -8.60
CA LEU A 179 -8.69 -7.20 -8.70
C LEU A 179 -9.34 -7.80 -9.95
N ASP A 180 -10.13 -7.01 -10.68
CA ASP A 180 -10.93 -7.44 -11.84
C ASP A 180 -11.84 -8.66 -11.54
N LEU A 181 -12.12 -8.90 -10.26
CA LEU A 181 -13.16 -9.78 -9.78
C LEU A 181 -14.46 -8.97 -9.81
N GLU A 182 -15.38 -9.35 -10.70
CA GLU A 182 -16.74 -8.82 -10.85
C GLU A 182 -16.90 -7.30 -10.64
N SER A 183 -16.98 -6.53 -11.72
CA SER A 183 -17.02 -5.06 -11.64
C SER A 183 -18.37 -4.46 -11.24
N LYS A 184 -19.44 -5.27 -11.19
CA LYS A 184 -20.81 -4.80 -10.95
C LYS A 184 -21.25 -5.18 -9.55
N ILE A 185 -21.87 -4.23 -8.88
CA ILE A 185 -22.57 -4.52 -7.62
C ILE A 185 -23.86 -5.26 -7.96
N ASP A 186 -23.98 -6.49 -7.46
CA ASP A 186 -25.23 -7.25 -7.53
C ASP A 186 -26.06 -6.87 -6.29
N LEU A 187 -26.81 -5.77 -6.43
CA LEU A 187 -27.62 -5.23 -5.35
C LEU A 187 -29.10 -5.40 -5.70
N GLU A 188 -29.83 -6.06 -4.80
CA GLU A 188 -31.27 -6.22 -4.93
C GLU A 188 -31.98 -4.86 -5.09
N PRO A 189 -33.09 -4.78 -5.85
CA PRO A 189 -33.87 -3.56 -6.02
C PRO A 189 -34.31 -2.96 -4.68
N VAL A 190 -34.53 -1.64 -4.64
CA VAL A 190 -34.89 -0.94 -3.41
C VAL A 190 -36.19 -1.47 -2.79
N GLU A 191 -37.12 -1.97 -3.60
CA GLU A 191 -38.40 -2.54 -3.19
C GLU A 191 -38.21 -3.80 -2.34
N TYR A 192 -37.20 -4.62 -2.64
CA TYR A 192 -36.86 -5.79 -1.82
C TYR A 192 -36.47 -5.35 -0.40
N TRP A 193 -35.62 -4.34 -0.28
CA TRP A 193 -35.15 -3.85 1.01
C TRP A 193 -36.24 -3.15 1.82
N LEU A 194 -37.16 -2.44 1.16
CA LEU A 194 -38.34 -1.85 1.82
C LEU A 194 -39.24 -2.96 2.38
N ALA A 195 -39.44 -4.05 1.65
CA ALA A 195 -40.18 -5.21 2.16
C ALA A 195 -39.48 -5.89 3.34
N GLU A 196 -38.13 -5.95 3.34
CA GLU A 196 -37.36 -6.43 4.50
C GLU A 196 -37.48 -5.49 5.72
N GLU A 197 -37.52 -4.17 5.49
CA GLU A 197 -37.75 -3.18 6.55
C GLU A 197 -39.12 -3.35 7.20
N GLU A 198 -40.17 -3.54 6.40
CA GLU A 198 -41.56 -3.76 6.87
C GLU A 198 -41.71 -4.99 7.76
N LYS A 199 -40.88 -6.03 7.56
CA LYS A 199 -40.85 -7.20 8.44
C LYS A 199 -40.38 -6.88 9.85
N GLY A 200 -39.69 -5.74 10.05
CA GLY A 200 -39.26 -5.27 11.37
C GLY A 200 -38.15 -6.10 12.02
N GLN A 201 -37.52 -7.02 11.30
CA GLN A 201 -36.51 -7.95 11.82
C GLN A 201 -35.10 -7.52 11.37
N ASN A 202 -34.11 -7.70 12.25
CA ASN A 202 -32.70 -7.41 11.98
C ASN A 202 -32.49 -6.01 11.39
N LEU A 203 -33.00 -4.99 12.09
CA LEU A 203 -32.84 -3.60 11.68
C LEU A 203 -31.70 -2.92 12.45
N ALA A 204 -30.92 -2.12 11.74
CA ALA A 204 -29.80 -1.35 12.26
C ALA A 204 -30.06 0.16 12.14
N SER A 205 -29.66 0.89 13.17
CA SER A 205 -29.67 2.35 13.24
C SER A 205 -28.41 2.94 12.59
N TYR A 206 -28.39 4.26 12.44
CA TYR A 206 -27.17 4.99 12.08
C TYR A 206 -26.06 4.83 13.12
N GLY A 207 -26.43 4.69 14.41
CA GLY A 207 -25.47 4.41 15.47
C GLY A 207 -24.76 3.07 15.27
N ASP A 208 -25.52 2.03 14.93
CA ASP A 208 -24.97 0.69 14.64
C ASP A 208 -24.01 0.74 13.45
N PHE A 209 -24.34 1.47 12.39
CA PHE A 209 -23.45 1.72 11.26
C PHE A 209 -22.13 2.39 11.68
N LEU A 210 -22.20 3.44 12.51
CA LEU A 210 -21.02 4.14 13.00
C LEU A 210 -20.16 3.24 13.91
N ASP A 211 -20.79 2.42 14.74
CA ASP A 211 -20.11 1.45 15.58
C ASP A 211 -19.39 0.38 14.75
N MET A 212 -19.98 -0.09 13.64
CA MET A 212 -19.30 -0.98 12.67
C MET A 212 -18.05 -0.35 12.07
N LEU A 213 -18.04 0.98 11.90
CA LEU A 213 -16.87 1.74 11.45
C LEU A 213 -15.90 2.13 12.60
N GLY A 214 -16.19 1.73 13.84
CA GLY A 214 -15.38 2.01 15.02
C GLY A 214 -15.59 3.40 15.65
N PHE A 215 -16.64 4.13 15.25
CA PHE A 215 -17.01 5.41 15.85
C PHE A 215 -18.05 5.21 16.93
N ARG A 216 -17.73 5.63 18.16
CA ARG A 216 -18.72 5.63 19.25
C ARG A 216 -19.72 6.75 19.04
N TRP A 217 -20.98 6.39 18.84
CA TRP A 217 -22.11 7.32 18.80
C TRP A 217 -22.95 7.19 20.08
N ARG A 218 -23.56 8.30 20.54
CA ARG A 218 -24.32 8.33 21.81
C ARG A 218 -25.77 8.80 21.69
N GLU A 219 -26.21 9.19 20.50
CA GLU A 219 -27.58 9.64 20.28
C GLU A 219 -28.38 8.53 19.60
N ASP A 220 -29.49 8.13 20.22
CA ASP A 220 -30.40 7.15 19.63
C ASP A 220 -31.18 7.80 18.48
N GLN A 221 -31.23 7.12 17.35
CA GLN A 221 -31.90 7.58 16.14
C GLN A 221 -33.13 6.69 15.92
N PRO A 222 -34.33 7.27 15.74
CA PRO A 222 -35.56 6.49 15.66
C PRO A 222 -35.63 5.61 14.41
N ASN A 223 -35.01 6.07 13.31
CA ASN A 223 -35.07 5.35 12.05
C ASN A 223 -34.08 4.17 12.04
N ARG A 224 -34.57 3.01 11.59
CA ARG A 224 -33.77 1.81 11.41
C ARG A 224 -34.03 1.24 10.02
N VAL A 225 -33.01 0.60 9.45
CA VAL A 225 -33.06 0.01 8.10
C VAL A 225 -32.53 -1.41 8.15
N PRO A 226 -32.74 -2.26 7.13
CA PRO A 226 -32.23 -3.63 7.13
C PRO A 226 -30.72 -3.70 7.42
N GLN A 227 -30.34 -4.49 8.43
CA GLN A 227 -28.96 -4.58 8.90
C GLN A 227 -27.99 -5.02 7.80
N ALA A 228 -28.39 -5.97 6.95
CA ALA A 228 -27.56 -6.42 5.83
C ALA A 228 -27.18 -5.26 4.89
N LEU A 229 -28.10 -4.31 4.65
CA LEU A 229 -27.83 -3.13 3.83
C LEU A 229 -26.81 -2.20 4.52
N VAL A 230 -26.90 -2.06 5.85
CA VAL A 230 -25.93 -1.31 6.65
C VAL A 230 -24.55 -1.95 6.62
N GLU A 231 -24.48 -3.28 6.75
CA GLU A 231 -23.23 -4.04 6.67
C GLU A 231 -22.57 -3.89 5.29
N MET A 232 -23.35 -3.94 4.21
CA MET A 232 -22.85 -3.67 2.86
C MET A 232 -22.27 -2.26 2.74
N LEU A 233 -22.98 -1.25 3.26
CA LEU A 233 -22.48 0.13 3.25
C LEU A 233 -21.19 0.28 4.07
N ALA A 234 -21.13 -0.32 5.26
CA ALA A 234 -19.93 -0.30 6.10
C ALA A 234 -18.73 -0.92 5.37
N ASN A 235 -18.92 -2.07 4.73
CA ASN A 235 -17.88 -2.73 3.95
C ASN A 235 -17.40 -1.87 2.75
N MET A 236 -18.30 -1.14 2.08
CA MET A 236 -17.90 -0.20 1.02
C MET A 236 -16.99 0.92 1.53
N TYR A 237 -17.22 1.41 2.75
CA TYR A 237 -16.33 2.37 3.40
C TYR A 237 -15.02 1.74 3.87
N THR A 238 -15.04 0.47 4.29
CA THR A 238 -13.81 -0.29 4.56
C THR A 238 -12.95 -0.41 3.30
N VAL A 239 -13.54 -0.73 2.15
CA VAL A 239 -12.83 -0.76 0.85
C VAL A 239 -12.20 0.60 0.53
N GLN A 240 -12.96 1.69 0.67
CA GLN A 240 -12.42 3.05 0.49
C GLN A 240 -11.20 3.29 1.38
N GLY A 241 -11.31 2.88 2.64
CA GLY A 241 -10.28 3.00 3.63
C GLY A 241 -8.99 2.28 3.24
N VAL A 242 -9.11 1.01 2.85
CA VAL A 242 -8.00 0.18 2.40
C VAL A 242 -7.30 0.80 1.18
N LEU A 243 -8.05 1.33 0.22
CA LEU A 243 -7.48 2.00 -0.96
C LEU A 243 -6.68 3.26 -0.58
N GLN A 244 -7.23 4.09 0.31
CA GLN A 244 -6.58 5.33 0.72
C GLN A 244 -5.35 5.09 1.60
N MET A 245 -5.48 4.23 2.61
CA MET A 245 -4.35 3.81 3.45
C MET A 245 -3.25 3.18 2.59
N GLY A 246 -3.62 2.33 1.65
CA GLY A 246 -2.68 1.73 0.72
C GLY A 246 -1.84 2.72 -0.09
N VAL A 247 -2.40 3.89 -0.43
CA VAL A 247 -1.64 4.97 -1.07
C VAL A 247 -0.76 5.70 -0.06
N SER A 248 -1.25 5.94 1.15
CA SER A 248 -0.48 6.57 2.23
C SER A 248 0.73 5.71 2.61
N ASP A 249 0.50 4.44 2.95
CA ASP A 249 1.52 3.50 3.41
C ASP A 249 2.60 3.30 2.35
N ALA A 250 2.21 3.16 1.08
CA ALA A 250 3.15 3.06 -0.03
C ALA A 250 4.02 4.32 -0.18
N HIS A 251 3.43 5.51 0.00
CA HIS A 251 4.20 6.75 0.00
C HIS A 251 5.12 6.88 1.21
N GLU A 252 4.67 6.46 2.39
CA GLU A 252 5.46 6.51 3.62
C GLU A 252 6.77 5.71 3.50
N ARG A 253 6.78 4.64 2.69
CA ARG A 253 8.00 3.88 2.37
C ARG A 253 9.08 4.72 1.68
N PHE A 254 8.72 5.83 1.03
CA PHE A 254 9.67 6.78 0.43
C PHE A 254 10.11 7.91 1.37
N MET A 255 9.51 8.06 2.56
CA MET A 255 9.88 9.14 3.49
C MET A 255 11.36 9.14 3.89
N PRO A 256 12.02 7.99 4.14
CA PRO A 256 13.47 7.98 4.38
C PRO A 256 14.29 8.52 3.20
N PHE A 257 13.83 8.29 1.97
CA PHE A 257 14.45 8.84 0.77
C PHE A 257 14.21 10.35 0.64
N PHE A 258 13.00 10.83 0.90
CA PHE A 258 12.71 12.28 0.87
C PHE A 258 13.47 13.04 1.96
N ALA A 259 13.55 12.50 3.18
CA ALA A 259 14.38 13.05 4.24
C ALA A 259 15.85 13.12 3.83
N ALA A 260 16.37 12.07 3.17
CA ALA A 260 17.70 12.05 2.60
C ALA A 260 17.92 13.06 1.46
N LEU A 261 16.86 13.58 0.84
CA LEU A 261 16.97 14.66 -0.15
C LEU A 261 16.91 16.06 0.48
N GLY A 262 16.76 16.17 1.81
CA GLY A 262 16.46 17.44 2.47
C GLY A 262 15.05 17.96 2.14
N VAL A 263 14.16 17.06 1.66
CA VAL A 263 12.77 17.40 1.36
C VAL A 263 11.95 17.19 2.63
N ASP A 264 11.61 18.29 3.29
CA ASP A 264 10.73 18.29 4.46
C ASP A 264 9.25 18.35 4.01
N GLY A 265 8.56 17.21 4.09
CA GLY A 265 7.10 17.13 3.89
C GLY A 265 6.61 16.83 2.48
N TYR A 266 5.32 17.07 2.23
CA TYR A 266 4.58 16.61 1.04
C TYR A 266 4.82 17.42 -0.25
N ALA A 267 5.65 18.47 -0.19
CA ALA A 267 5.97 19.29 -1.35
C ALA A 267 7.48 19.58 -1.35
N PRO A 268 8.28 18.93 -2.22
CA PRO A 268 9.68 19.29 -2.34
C PRO A 268 9.83 20.74 -2.79
N ASP A 269 10.85 21.38 -2.25
CA ASP A 269 11.43 22.53 -2.92
C ASP A 269 11.90 22.10 -4.32
N LYS A 270 11.69 22.94 -5.33
CA LYS A 270 12.08 22.68 -6.74
C LYS A 270 13.60 22.51 -6.91
N SER A 271 14.36 22.68 -5.83
CA SER A 271 15.81 22.59 -5.70
C SER A 271 16.37 21.19 -5.49
N ALA A 272 15.53 20.15 -5.31
CA ALA A 272 16.02 18.78 -5.14
C ALA A 272 16.91 18.38 -6.32
N MET A 273 18.22 18.27 -6.06
CA MET A 273 19.19 17.97 -7.10
C MET A 273 19.06 16.50 -7.55
N PRO A 274 19.13 16.24 -8.87
CA PRO A 274 19.18 14.87 -9.36
C PRO A 274 20.45 14.18 -8.85
N PHE A 275 20.48 12.85 -8.90
CA PHE A 275 21.65 12.08 -8.52
C PHE A 275 21.88 10.93 -9.48
N THR A 276 23.13 10.49 -9.57
CA THR A 276 23.53 9.41 -10.48
C THR A 276 23.40 8.07 -9.77
N LEU A 277 22.75 7.12 -10.41
CA LEU A 277 22.66 5.75 -9.94
C LEU A 277 24.03 5.07 -10.16
N PRO A 278 24.71 4.60 -9.10
CA PRO A 278 26.10 4.14 -9.20
C PRO A 278 26.26 2.86 -10.04
N TYR A 279 25.20 2.05 -10.18
CA TYR A 279 25.24 0.80 -10.94
C TYR A 279 24.95 0.95 -12.44
N SER A 280 24.33 2.05 -12.87
CA SER A 280 23.95 2.26 -14.28
C SER A 280 24.55 3.52 -14.88
N GLY A 281 24.98 4.48 -14.06
CA GLY A 281 25.36 5.81 -14.51
C GLY A 281 24.16 6.69 -14.91
N ASN A 282 22.93 6.16 -14.85
CA ASN A 282 21.72 6.90 -15.19
C ASN A 282 21.43 7.98 -14.14
N LEU A 283 20.88 9.11 -14.60
CA LEU A 283 20.49 10.21 -13.74
C LEU A 283 19.05 9.99 -13.25
N PHE A 284 18.83 10.05 -11.94
CA PHE A 284 17.50 10.03 -11.33
C PHE A 284 17.02 11.47 -11.04
N GLN A 285 15.90 11.85 -11.64
CA GLN A 285 15.25 13.16 -11.55
C GLN A 285 14.36 13.24 -10.30
N THR A 286 14.96 13.70 -9.20
CA THR A 286 14.33 13.81 -7.87
C THR A 286 13.18 14.82 -7.83
N SER A 287 13.32 15.97 -8.49
CA SER A 287 12.32 17.05 -8.50
C SER A 287 10.97 16.57 -9.04
N PHE A 288 10.96 15.79 -10.12
CA PHE A 288 9.72 15.21 -10.66
C PHE A 288 9.14 14.17 -9.71
N PHE A 289 9.95 13.22 -9.25
CA PHE A 289 9.47 12.15 -8.38
C PHE A 289 8.89 12.70 -7.07
N ALA A 290 9.50 13.73 -6.51
CA ALA A 290 9.03 14.37 -5.29
C ALA A 290 7.83 15.32 -5.55
N ALA A 291 7.79 16.06 -6.67
CA ALA A 291 6.68 16.97 -7.03
C ALA A 291 5.39 16.23 -7.48
N THR A 292 5.44 14.91 -7.45
CA THR A 292 4.37 14.00 -7.84
C THR A 292 3.83 13.30 -6.57
N PRO A 293 3.33 14.00 -5.54
CA PRO A 293 2.68 13.34 -4.42
C PRO A 293 1.38 12.69 -4.91
N PRO A 294 1.04 11.47 -4.47
CA PRO A 294 -0.29 10.94 -4.66
C PRO A 294 -1.36 11.97 -4.25
N ARG A 295 -2.43 12.09 -5.05
CA ARG A 295 -3.46 13.13 -4.82
C ARG A 295 -4.09 13.05 -3.44
N SER A 296 -4.04 11.88 -2.80
CA SER A 296 -4.62 11.59 -1.49
C SER A 296 -3.79 12.07 -0.29
N LEU A 297 -2.57 12.58 -0.48
CA LEU A 297 -1.62 12.81 0.62
C LEU A 297 -1.67 14.18 1.30
N TYR A 298 -2.73 14.96 1.12
CA TYR A 298 -2.92 16.15 1.93
C TYR A 298 -3.26 15.75 3.38
N LYS A 299 -2.21 15.56 4.20
CA LYS A 299 -2.11 15.46 5.68
C LYS A 299 -3.19 14.64 6.42
N ASN A 300 -2.77 13.56 7.08
CA ASN A 300 -3.59 12.74 8.00
C ASN A 300 -4.89 12.21 7.34
N ALA A 301 -4.77 11.81 6.08
CA ALA A 301 -5.87 11.57 5.15
C ALA A 301 -6.91 10.58 5.69
N TYR A 302 -6.54 9.40 6.19
CA TYR A 302 -7.56 8.42 6.59
C TYR A 302 -8.46 8.89 7.74
N VAL A 303 -7.90 9.34 8.87
CA VAL A 303 -8.70 9.79 10.02
C VAL A 303 -9.45 11.08 9.70
N HIS A 304 -8.87 12.01 8.93
CA HIS A 304 -9.58 13.22 8.52
C HIS A 304 -10.64 12.95 7.46
N ILE A 305 -10.40 12.05 6.51
CA ILE A 305 -11.33 11.68 5.45
C ILE A 305 -12.45 10.83 6.03
N LEU A 306 -12.19 9.87 6.92
CA LEU A 306 -13.28 9.18 7.61
C LEU A 306 -14.04 10.10 8.54
N ARG A 307 -13.37 11.02 9.26
CA ARG A 307 -14.09 12.04 10.04
C ARG A 307 -14.89 12.99 9.16
N GLN A 308 -14.38 13.39 7.99
CA GLN A 308 -15.11 14.19 7.02
C GLN A 308 -16.26 13.38 6.42
N THR A 309 -16.03 12.12 6.07
CA THR A 309 -17.02 11.20 5.54
C THR A 309 -18.13 11.00 6.56
N VAL A 310 -17.80 10.69 7.82
CA VAL A 310 -18.77 10.61 8.93
C VAL A 310 -19.47 11.95 9.16
N ARG A 311 -18.80 13.10 9.01
CA ARG A 311 -19.44 14.42 9.09
C ARG A 311 -20.38 14.69 7.91
N ASP A 312 -20.00 14.29 6.70
CA ASP A 312 -20.77 14.47 5.48
C ASP A 312 -21.95 13.50 5.45
N LEU A 313 -21.78 12.30 6.01
CA LEU A 313 -22.82 11.31 6.27
C LEU A 313 -23.78 11.84 7.33
N ARG A 314 -23.28 12.43 8.41
CA ARG A 314 -24.10 13.10 9.43
C ARG A 314 -24.96 14.19 8.80
N PHE A 315 -24.37 15.08 8.01
CA PHE A 315 -25.11 16.16 7.33
C PHE A 315 -26.16 15.63 6.34
N ARG A 316 -25.89 14.48 5.70
CA ARG A 316 -26.82 13.85 4.74
C ARG A 316 -27.91 13.00 5.39
N TYR A 317 -27.67 12.42 6.57
CA TYR A 317 -28.51 11.35 7.09
C TYR A 317 -29.04 11.52 8.52
N GLU A 318 -28.57 12.50 9.30
CA GLU A 318 -29.12 12.79 10.66
C GLU A 318 -30.60 13.23 10.62
N GLY A 319 -31.12 13.61 9.44
CA GLY A 319 -32.56 13.82 9.17
C GLY A 319 -33.12 12.94 8.04
N GLY A 320 -32.41 11.88 7.63
CA GLY A 320 -32.66 11.15 6.38
C GLY A 320 -32.14 9.71 6.32
N TRP A 321 -31.81 9.08 7.45
CA TRP A 321 -31.48 7.65 7.52
C TRP A 321 -32.73 6.82 7.20
N CYS A 322 -32.79 6.26 5.99
CA CYS A 322 -33.86 5.38 5.53
C CYS A 322 -33.34 4.43 4.44
N THR A 323 -34.04 3.32 4.20
CA THR A 323 -33.61 2.25 3.31
C THR A 323 -33.26 2.74 1.90
N VAL A 324 -34.10 3.61 1.33
CA VAL A 324 -33.87 4.19 -0.01
C VAL A 324 -32.54 4.95 -0.06
N ASN A 325 -32.22 5.70 0.99
CA ASN A 325 -31.04 6.55 1.03
C ASN A 325 -29.76 5.74 1.27
N VAL A 326 -29.81 4.72 2.14
CA VAL A 326 -28.69 3.79 2.36
C VAL A 326 -28.40 2.99 1.09
N TRP A 327 -29.44 2.49 0.41
CA TRP A 327 -29.32 1.78 -0.86
C TRP A 327 -28.64 2.64 -1.95
N LYS A 328 -29.08 3.89 -2.11
CA LYS A 328 -28.44 4.84 -3.04
C LYS A 328 -26.98 5.11 -2.69
N GLU A 329 -26.68 5.20 -1.40
CA GLU A 329 -25.33 5.49 -0.93
C GLU A 329 -24.36 4.35 -1.22
N ILE A 330 -24.80 3.10 -1.13
CA ILE A 330 -23.99 1.93 -1.50
C ILE A 330 -23.56 2.03 -2.97
N ILE A 331 -24.50 2.32 -3.87
CA ILE A 331 -24.22 2.48 -5.31
C ILE A 331 -23.24 3.63 -5.53
N ARG A 332 -23.51 4.80 -4.92
CA ARG A 332 -22.64 5.97 -5.02
C ARG A 332 -21.24 5.68 -4.49
N GLN A 333 -21.12 4.94 -3.39
CA GLN A 333 -19.84 4.64 -2.77
C GLN A 333 -19.03 3.62 -3.56
N HIS A 334 -19.69 2.64 -4.20
CA HIS A 334 -19.07 1.74 -5.18
C HIS A 334 -18.41 2.54 -6.31
N GLU A 335 -19.14 3.49 -6.90
CA GLU A 335 -18.61 4.35 -7.96
C GLU A 335 -17.43 5.21 -7.48
N VAL A 336 -17.51 5.77 -6.27
CA VAL A 336 -16.39 6.55 -5.69
C VAL A 336 -15.14 5.68 -5.50
N ASN A 337 -15.30 4.45 -5.02
CA ASN A 337 -14.18 3.53 -4.81
C ASN A 337 -13.49 3.17 -6.16
N ASP A 338 -14.27 2.86 -7.19
CA ASP A 338 -13.75 2.56 -8.52
C ASP A 338 -13.08 3.80 -9.16
N GLN A 339 -13.74 4.96 -9.08
CA GLN A 339 -13.21 6.22 -9.62
C GLN A 339 -11.91 6.63 -8.93
N PHE A 340 -11.81 6.48 -7.62
CA PHE A 340 -10.60 6.75 -6.85
C PHE A 340 -9.45 5.86 -7.33
N ALA A 341 -9.65 4.54 -7.33
CA ALA A 341 -8.62 3.57 -7.71
C ALA A 341 -8.14 3.78 -9.15
N ARG A 342 -9.07 3.93 -10.11
CA ARG A 342 -8.72 4.16 -11.52
C ARG A 342 -8.16 5.56 -11.77
N GLY A 343 -8.58 6.55 -10.98
CA GLY A 343 -8.12 7.94 -11.06
C GLY A 343 -6.62 8.06 -10.81
N GLU A 344 -6.13 7.40 -9.75
CA GLU A 344 -4.70 7.36 -9.42
C GLU A 344 -3.88 6.72 -10.56
N LEU A 345 -4.36 5.61 -11.11
CA LEU A 345 -3.69 4.91 -12.22
C LEU A 345 -3.65 5.73 -13.51
N ARG A 346 -4.77 6.38 -13.88
CA ARG A 346 -4.83 7.23 -15.08
C ARG A 346 -3.87 8.41 -14.99
N TRP A 347 -3.68 8.96 -13.80
CA TRP A 347 -2.73 10.04 -13.60
C TRP A 347 -1.28 9.55 -13.70
N LYS A 348 -0.93 8.43 -13.07
CA LYS A 348 0.42 7.82 -13.18
C LYS A 348 0.81 7.50 -14.62
N ARG A 349 -0.11 6.90 -15.40
CA ARG A 349 0.12 6.60 -16.82
C ARG A 349 0.35 7.86 -17.66
N ARG A 350 -0.43 8.92 -17.43
CA ARG A 350 -0.22 10.21 -18.11
C ARG A 350 1.12 10.85 -17.74
N ALA A 351 1.51 10.78 -16.47
CA ALA A 351 2.80 11.29 -16.01
C ALA A 351 3.98 10.54 -16.68
N VAL A 352 3.86 9.23 -16.92
CA VAL A 352 4.83 8.48 -17.72
C VAL A 352 4.84 8.91 -19.18
N GLU A 353 3.68 9.13 -19.79
CA GLU A 353 3.61 9.59 -21.19
C GLU A 353 4.19 10.98 -21.42
N GLU A 354 3.95 11.91 -20.49
CA GLU A 354 4.56 13.25 -20.54
C GLU A 354 6.09 13.16 -20.50
N LYS A 355 6.65 12.21 -19.74
CA LYS A 355 8.09 11.94 -19.73
C LYS A 355 8.58 11.19 -20.97
N TRP A 356 7.85 10.17 -21.40
CA TRP A 356 8.16 9.38 -22.58
C TRP A 356 8.22 10.23 -23.84
N ASN A 357 7.29 11.19 -23.98
CA ASN A 357 7.24 12.12 -25.10
C ASN A 357 8.10 13.38 -24.88
N GLY A 358 8.82 13.45 -23.76
CA GLY A 358 9.69 14.57 -23.41
C GLY A 358 11.04 14.53 -24.11
N ARG A 359 11.90 15.52 -23.81
CA ARG A 359 13.24 15.65 -24.44
C ARG A 359 14.21 14.50 -24.10
N HIS A 360 13.90 13.70 -23.08
CA HIS A 360 14.68 12.54 -22.65
C HIS A 360 13.73 11.36 -22.35
N PRO A 361 13.34 10.57 -23.37
CA PRO A 361 12.48 9.41 -23.18
C PRO A 361 13.16 8.43 -22.23
N LEU A 362 12.49 8.11 -21.11
CA LEU A 362 12.91 7.06 -20.19
C LEU A 362 12.31 5.73 -20.63
N ALA A 363 13.06 4.64 -20.51
CA ALA A 363 12.53 3.31 -20.76
C ALA A 363 11.43 2.97 -19.74
N LEU A 364 10.43 2.16 -20.12
CA LEU A 364 9.37 1.76 -19.17
C LEU A 364 9.92 1.01 -17.96
N ASP A 365 11.09 0.40 -18.07
CA ASP A 365 11.77 -0.29 -16.99
C ASP A 365 12.81 0.56 -16.25
N ASP A 366 12.85 1.88 -16.49
CA ASP A 366 13.63 2.80 -15.67
C ASP A 366 13.07 2.87 -14.24
N LEU A 367 13.98 3.02 -13.27
CA LEU A 367 13.65 3.02 -11.85
C LEU A 367 12.65 4.14 -11.49
N GLU A 368 12.70 5.27 -12.20
CA GLU A 368 11.74 6.37 -12.03
C GLU A 368 10.29 5.94 -12.31
N HIS A 369 10.08 5.19 -13.38
CA HIS A 369 8.75 4.71 -13.74
C HIS A 369 8.27 3.64 -12.76
N ILE A 370 9.16 2.72 -12.36
CA ILE A 370 8.85 1.71 -11.34
C ILE A 370 8.42 2.40 -10.04
N ALA A 371 9.24 3.35 -9.55
CA ALA A 371 8.97 4.07 -8.32
C ALA A 371 7.65 4.85 -8.37
N LEU A 372 7.34 5.49 -9.50
CA LEU A 372 6.08 6.21 -9.69
C LEU A 372 4.86 5.29 -9.63
N PHE A 373 4.96 4.08 -10.18
CA PHE A 373 3.83 3.15 -10.21
C PHE A 373 3.50 2.58 -8.83
N VAL A 374 4.52 2.33 -7.99
CA VAL A 374 4.29 1.80 -6.64
C VAL A 374 4.07 2.85 -5.56
N LYS A 375 4.63 4.06 -5.70
CA LYS A 375 4.34 5.20 -4.83
C LYS A 375 2.86 5.53 -4.88
#